data_AF-J9GQU7-F1
#
_entry.id   AF-J9GQU7-F1
#
_cell.length_a   1.000
_cell.length_b   1.000
_cell.length_c   1.000
_cell.angle_alpha   90.00
_cell.angle_beta   90.00
_cell.angle_gamma   90.00
#
_symmetry.space_group_name_H-M   'P 1'
#
loop_
_entity.id
_entity.type
_entity.pdbx_description
1 polymer ?
#
loop_
_entity_poly.entity_id
_entity_poly.type
_entity_poly.pdbx_seq_one_letter_code
_entity_poly.pdbx_strand_id
1 'polypeptide(L)'
;MRINNKSMEISKIQLMRLPNQMHASMMTECYDYVMAMEVENEKFKTTREAFAAAFKVEDKWYKRGLKDPNLAERNRLSTDRYKVYRALLSVLQGVEMGGCTAAAEASKLLAFFSVYKVETIDNVMGVTTDIRNLIQDLAEESCQTALTACNAMELYNKLKQVNEQVAKQCELSRDFSVSYVKEALQHAREAVDVAYQDLVLVIQSLAVVMGEPYEAASAKLNAIVVYYKDVMRRREVARKTAKKKEEEQAGGYKKPGTDGKPSQGQTGGNASQGTGSQGSGTDQEPGKNPSTGEGTGEGSADQPKPNPDKGEEGSSGIITPVMPANEQKANK
;
A
#
# COMPACT_ATOMS: atom_id res chain seq x y z
N MET A 1 -19.02 33.96 -42.49
CA MET A 1 -19.10 33.82 -41.02
C MET A 1 -17.78 33.30 -40.51
N ARG A 2 -17.05 34.05 -39.67
CA ARG A 2 -15.92 33.51 -38.90
C ARG A 2 -16.52 32.73 -37.74
N ILE A 3 -16.48 31.41 -37.80
CA ILE A 3 -16.82 30.57 -36.65
C ILE A 3 -15.71 30.81 -35.61
N ASN A 4 -16.06 31.34 -34.45
CA ASN A 4 -15.12 31.52 -33.34
C ASN A 4 -14.80 30.15 -32.73
N ASN A 5 -13.91 29.39 -33.36
CA ASN A 5 -13.51 28.03 -32.93
C ASN A 5 -12.86 27.97 -31.53
N LYS A 6 -12.51 29.12 -30.94
CA LYS A 6 -11.76 29.18 -29.68
C LYS A 6 -12.52 28.66 -28.46
N SER A 7 -13.87 28.60 -28.51
CA SER A 7 -14.69 28.03 -27.44
C SER A 7 -14.90 26.51 -27.56
N MET A 8 -14.60 25.93 -28.73
CA MET A 8 -14.83 24.51 -29.04
C MET A 8 -13.55 23.68 -29.03
N GLU A 9 -12.38 24.30 -28.88
CA GLU A 9 -11.10 23.61 -28.82
C GLU A 9 -10.81 23.15 -27.38
N ILE A 10 -10.62 21.84 -27.21
CA ILE A 10 -10.20 21.24 -25.95
C ILE A 10 -8.70 21.47 -25.78
N SER A 11 -8.34 22.03 -24.64
CA SER A 11 -6.95 22.27 -24.24
C SER A 11 -6.10 21.00 -24.31
N LYS A 12 -4.87 21.11 -24.83
CA LYS A 12 -3.92 19.98 -24.79
C LYS A 12 -3.32 19.78 -23.41
N ILE A 13 -3.32 18.55 -22.89
CA ILE A 13 -2.63 18.16 -21.65
C ILE A 13 -1.67 17.01 -21.94
N GLN A 14 -0.53 16.99 -21.26
CA GLN A 14 0.43 15.89 -21.35
C GLN A 14 -0.01 14.74 -20.43
N LEU A 15 -0.86 13.85 -20.95
CA LEU A 15 -1.46 12.74 -20.22
C LEU A 15 -0.42 11.80 -19.59
N MET A 16 0.69 11.56 -20.29
CA MET A 16 1.84 10.77 -19.81
C MET A 16 2.48 11.33 -18.53
N ARG A 17 2.40 12.64 -18.29
CA ARG A 17 2.98 13.27 -17.09
C ARG A 17 2.06 13.22 -15.88
N LEU A 18 0.81 12.79 -16.06
CA LEU A 18 -0.12 12.61 -14.94
C LEU A 18 0.33 11.39 -14.11
N PRO A 19 0.40 11.52 -12.78
CA PRO A 19 0.53 10.37 -11.88
C PRO A 19 -0.63 9.38 -12.09
N ASN A 20 -0.40 8.07 -11.93
CA ASN A 20 -1.39 7.02 -12.22
C ASN A 20 -2.77 7.31 -11.61
N GLN A 21 -2.82 7.76 -10.35
CA GLN A 21 -4.09 8.09 -9.69
C GLN A 21 -4.82 9.25 -10.37
N MET A 22 -4.11 10.31 -10.76
CA MET A 22 -4.74 11.47 -11.41
C MET A 22 -5.16 11.15 -12.84
N HIS A 23 -4.39 10.35 -13.54
CA HIS A 23 -4.72 9.87 -14.88
C HIS A 23 -5.98 9.01 -14.85
N ALA A 24 -6.04 8.01 -13.96
CA ALA A 24 -7.22 7.17 -13.76
C ALA A 24 -8.47 8.00 -13.38
N SER A 25 -8.34 8.99 -12.47
CA SER A 25 -9.46 9.86 -12.11
C SER A 25 -9.95 10.70 -13.30
N MET A 26 -9.03 11.30 -14.07
CA MET A 26 -9.40 12.10 -15.24
C MET A 26 -10.11 11.24 -16.29
N MET A 27 -9.59 10.05 -16.58
CA MET A 27 -10.18 9.13 -17.56
C MET A 27 -11.55 8.62 -17.10
N THR A 28 -11.73 8.39 -15.80
CA THR A 28 -13.03 8.01 -15.22
C THR A 28 -14.07 9.13 -15.42
N GLU A 29 -13.74 10.38 -15.09
CA GLU A 29 -14.65 11.51 -15.30
C GLU A 29 -15.03 11.69 -16.78
N CYS A 30 -14.07 11.49 -17.69
CA CYS A 30 -14.33 11.55 -19.13
C CYS A 30 -15.20 10.37 -19.59
N TYR A 31 -14.93 9.16 -19.09
CA TYR A 31 -15.71 7.96 -19.37
C TYR A 31 -17.16 8.10 -18.93
N ASP A 32 -17.40 8.46 -17.67
CA ASP A 32 -18.75 8.59 -17.12
C ASP A 32 -19.58 9.59 -17.92
N TYR A 33 -18.97 10.73 -18.30
CA TYR A 33 -19.66 11.75 -19.08
C TYR A 33 -19.98 11.27 -20.51
N VAL A 34 -19.01 10.70 -21.23
CA VAL A 34 -19.16 10.30 -22.63
C VAL A 34 -20.09 9.10 -22.77
N MET A 35 -20.07 8.15 -21.81
CA MET A 35 -20.98 7.00 -21.83
C MET A 35 -22.43 7.39 -21.54
N ALA A 36 -22.65 8.46 -20.76
CA ALA A 36 -23.98 8.99 -20.49
C ALA A 36 -24.60 9.75 -21.68
N MET A 37 -23.81 10.08 -22.72
CA MET A 37 -24.32 10.74 -23.91
C MET A 37 -25.10 9.76 -24.81
N GLU A 38 -26.35 10.10 -25.10
CA GLU A 38 -27.16 9.43 -26.11
C GLU A 38 -27.07 10.17 -27.44
N VAL A 39 -26.38 9.60 -28.43
CA VAL A 39 -26.26 10.19 -29.76
C VAL A 39 -26.30 9.12 -30.85
N GLU A 40 -26.84 9.49 -32.01
CA GLU A 40 -27.03 8.57 -33.14
C GLU A 40 -25.83 8.52 -34.10
N ASN A 41 -24.86 9.43 -33.98
CA ASN A 41 -23.73 9.51 -34.90
C ASN A 41 -22.84 8.25 -34.83
N GLU A 42 -22.78 7.50 -35.92
CA GLU A 42 -22.04 6.24 -35.99
C GLU A 42 -20.55 6.40 -35.72
N LYS A 43 -19.92 7.46 -36.23
CA LYS A 43 -18.49 7.72 -35.99
C LYS A 43 -18.21 7.99 -34.50
N PHE A 44 -19.08 8.74 -33.83
CA PHE A 44 -18.99 8.94 -32.39
C PHE A 44 -19.17 7.63 -31.63
N LYS A 45 -20.18 6.81 -31.97
CA LYS A 45 -20.42 5.50 -31.32
C LYS A 45 -19.20 4.59 -31.41
N THR A 46 -18.62 4.43 -32.61
CA THR A 46 -17.41 3.60 -32.79
C THR A 46 -16.24 4.10 -31.94
N THR A 47 -16.00 5.41 -31.93
CA THR A 47 -14.88 6.00 -31.18
C THR A 47 -15.11 5.92 -29.66
N ARG A 48 -16.36 6.08 -29.23
CA ARG A 48 -16.81 5.88 -27.86
C ARG A 48 -16.59 4.44 -27.38
N GLU A 49 -16.94 3.45 -28.20
CA GLU A 49 -16.72 2.04 -27.88
C GLU A 49 -15.24 1.67 -27.79
N ALA A 50 -14.41 2.20 -28.71
CA ALA A 50 -12.96 2.04 -28.66
C ALA A 50 -12.36 2.62 -27.37
N PHE A 51 -12.78 3.83 -26.99
CA PHE A 51 -12.39 4.45 -25.72
C PHE A 51 -12.86 3.63 -24.52
N ALA A 52 -14.10 3.14 -24.52
CA ALA A 52 -14.63 2.32 -23.44
C ALA A 52 -13.87 0.99 -23.28
N ALA A 53 -13.50 0.35 -24.40
CA ALA A 53 -12.72 -0.87 -24.39
C ALA A 53 -11.32 -0.64 -23.81
N ALA A 54 -10.63 0.42 -24.25
CA ALA A 54 -9.32 0.78 -23.72
C ALA A 54 -9.41 1.13 -22.21
N PHE A 55 -10.40 1.93 -21.80
CA PHE A 55 -10.60 2.35 -20.41
C PHE A 55 -10.78 1.15 -19.48
N LYS A 56 -11.57 0.15 -19.87
CA LYS A 56 -11.76 -1.09 -19.09
C LYS A 56 -10.46 -1.85 -18.88
N VAL A 57 -9.55 -1.85 -19.86
CA VAL A 57 -8.24 -2.47 -19.74
C VAL A 57 -7.37 -1.71 -18.74
N GLU A 58 -7.32 -0.38 -18.85
CA GLU A 58 -6.58 0.46 -17.90
C GLU A 58 -7.10 0.32 -16.47
N ASP A 59 -8.42 0.43 -16.25
CA ASP A 59 -9.05 0.32 -14.93
C ASP A 59 -8.75 -1.04 -14.28
N LYS A 60 -8.77 -2.12 -15.05
CA LYS A 60 -8.38 -3.46 -14.58
C LYS A 60 -6.93 -3.47 -14.07
N TRP A 61 -5.99 -2.91 -14.82
CA TRP A 61 -4.57 -2.87 -14.44
C TRP A 61 -4.29 -1.91 -13.30
N TYR A 62 -4.97 -0.77 -13.27
CA TYR A 62 -4.89 0.20 -12.19
C TYR A 62 -5.34 -0.44 -10.87
N LYS A 63 -6.52 -1.08 -10.86
CA LYS A 63 -7.04 -1.82 -9.69
C LYS A 63 -6.11 -2.95 -9.27
N ARG A 64 -5.54 -3.68 -10.25
CA ARG A 64 -4.55 -4.72 -9.98
C ARG A 64 -3.34 -4.16 -9.24
N GLY A 65 -2.86 -2.97 -9.62
CA GLY A 65 -1.73 -2.30 -8.97
C GLY A 65 -2.01 -1.74 -7.57
N LEU A 66 -3.26 -1.63 -7.14
CA LEU A 66 -3.59 -1.12 -5.80
C LEU A 66 -3.25 -2.10 -4.68
N LYS A 67 -3.23 -3.41 -4.96
CA LYS A 67 -2.98 -4.43 -3.94
C LYS A 67 -2.14 -5.58 -4.49
N ASP A 68 -0.99 -5.80 -3.85
CA ASP A 68 -0.20 -7.01 -4.05
C ASP A 68 -0.97 -8.23 -3.53
N PRO A 69 -1.32 -9.20 -4.39
CA PRO A 69 -2.03 -10.41 -3.98
C PRO A 69 -1.20 -11.28 -3.02
N ASN A 70 0.13 -11.23 -3.12
CA ASN A 70 1.03 -12.09 -2.37
C ASN A 70 1.29 -11.55 -0.96
N LEU A 71 0.98 -10.27 -0.72
CA LEU A 71 1.26 -9.59 0.54
C LEU A 71 0.62 -10.28 1.75
N ALA A 72 -0.64 -10.72 1.63
CA ALA A 72 -1.36 -11.36 2.72
C ALA A 72 -0.72 -12.69 3.11
N GLU A 73 -0.43 -13.53 2.11
CA GLU A 73 0.20 -14.83 2.34
C GLU A 73 1.64 -14.71 2.83
N ARG A 74 2.41 -13.75 2.29
CA ARG A 74 3.74 -13.40 2.79
C ARG A 74 3.73 -13.06 4.27
N ASN A 75 2.78 -12.23 4.71
CA ASN A 75 2.67 -11.82 6.11
C ASN A 75 2.23 -12.98 7.02
N ARG A 76 1.31 -13.83 6.53
CA ARG A 76 0.90 -15.06 7.23
C ARG A 76 2.09 -15.99 7.43
N LEU A 77 2.84 -16.28 6.38
CA LEU A 77 4.03 -17.12 6.43
C LEU A 77 5.15 -16.50 7.27
N SER A 78 5.34 -15.18 7.23
CA SER A 78 6.31 -14.49 8.09
C SER A 78 5.95 -14.66 9.58
N THR A 79 4.67 -14.57 9.90
CA THR A 79 4.15 -14.81 11.25
C THR A 79 4.36 -16.26 11.67
N ASP A 80 4.04 -17.22 10.81
CA ASP A 80 4.26 -18.64 11.10
C ASP A 80 5.75 -18.97 11.26
N ARG A 81 6.62 -18.39 10.43
CA ARG A 81 8.07 -18.50 10.55
C ARG A 81 8.55 -18.01 11.91
N TYR A 82 8.07 -16.85 12.35
CA TYR A 82 8.42 -16.28 13.65
C TYR A 82 7.99 -17.21 14.79
N LYS A 83 6.78 -17.78 14.73
CA LYS A 83 6.33 -18.78 15.72
C LYS A 83 7.24 -20.00 15.77
N VAL A 84 7.64 -20.54 14.61
CA VAL A 84 8.54 -21.71 14.54
C VAL A 84 9.92 -21.37 15.10
N TYR A 85 10.48 -20.21 14.74
CA TYR A 85 11.74 -19.72 15.29
C TYR A 85 11.67 -19.61 16.83
N ARG A 86 10.60 -19.01 17.36
CA ARG A 86 10.38 -18.89 18.81
C ARG A 86 10.18 -20.24 19.48
N ALA A 87 9.47 -21.17 18.85
CA ALA A 87 9.29 -22.52 19.37
C ALA A 87 10.62 -23.27 19.47
N LEU A 88 11.46 -23.19 18.42
CA LEU A 88 12.79 -23.78 18.42
C LEU A 88 13.67 -23.19 19.53
N LEU A 89 13.68 -21.85 19.65
CA LEU A 89 14.39 -21.17 20.73
C LEU A 89 13.92 -21.62 22.12
N SER A 90 12.61 -21.69 22.35
CA SER A 90 12.03 -22.12 23.63
C SER A 90 12.36 -23.57 23.98
N VAL A 91 12.37 -24.48 23.00
CA VAL A 91 12.76 -25.89 23.22
C VAL A 91 14.21 -25.97 23.67
N LEU A 92 15.12 -25.26 23.00
CA LEU A 92 16.53 -25.25 23.36
C LEU A 92 16.76 -24.65 24.76
N GLN A 93 16.09 -23.54 25.09
CA GLN A 93 16.14 -22.95 26.44
C GLN A 93 15.57 -23.91 27.50
N GLY A 94 14.50 -24.65 27.18
CA GLY A 94 13.94 -25.64 28.08
C GLY A 94 14.89 -26.81 28.37
N VAL A 95 15.60 -27.30 27.36
CA VAL A 95 16.61 -28.37 27.50
C VAL A 95 17.81 -27.90 28.32
N GLU A 96 18.27 -26.67 28.11
CA GLU A 96 19.37 -26.06 28.88
C GLU A 96 18.98 -25.88 30.35
N MET A 97 17.84 -25.24 30.64
CA MET A 97 17.39 -24.98 32.02
C MET A 97 16.97 -26.25 32.76
N GLY A 98 16.44 -27.24 32.04
CA GLY A 98 16.02 -28.52 32.61
C GLY A 98 17.17 -29.40 33.08
N GLY A 99 18.44 -29.05 32.78
CA GLY A 99 19.60 -29.83 33.17
C GLY A 99 19.62 -31.23 32.55
N CYS A 100 18.97 -31.40 31.39
CA CYS A 100 18.94 -32.68 30.69
C CYS A 100 20.34 -33.07 30.19
N THR A 101 20.54 -34.33 29.84
CA THR A 101 21.83 -34.83 29.31
C THR A 101 22.32 -34.06 28.08
N ALA A 102 21.42 -33.41 27.34
CA ALA A 102 21.70 -32.58 26.18
C ALA A 102 21.88 -31.08 26.49
N ALA A 103 21.99 -30.65 27.76
CA ALA A 103 22.07 -29.22 28.12
C ALA A 103 23.28 -28.51 27.48
N ALA A 104 24.46 -29.14 27.47
CA ALA A 104 25.65 -28.57 26.84
C ALA A 104 25.50 -28.41 25.32
N GLU A 105 24.78 -29.33 24.67
CA GLU A 105 24.49 -29.24 23.23
C GLU A 105 23.47 -28.13 22.95
N ALA A 106 22.48 -27.95 23.82
CA ALA A 106 21.53 -26.84 23.73
C ALA A 106 22.24 -25.47 23.86
N SER A 107 23.17 -25.31 24.80
CA SER A 107 23.93 -24.06 24.97
C SER A 107 24.75 -23.70 23.72
N LYS A 108 25.36 -24.69 23.05
CA LYS A 108 26.07 -24.46 21.78
C LYS A 108 25.12 -23.93 20.70
N LEU A 109 23.93 -24.52 20.58
CA LEU A 109 22.93 -24.09 19.61
C LEU A 109 22.40 -22.69 19.92
N LEU A 110 22.14 -22.37 21.18
CA LEU A 110 21.65 -21.07 21.64
C LEU A 110 22.63 -19.91 21.35
N ALA A 111 23.93 -20.19 21.22
CA ALA A 111 24.91 -19.19 20.81
C ALA A 111 24.59 -18.61 19.42
N PHE A 112 24.14 -19.43 18.46
CA PHE A 112 23.75 -18.95 17.12
C PHE A 112 22.50 -18.06 17.17
N PHE A 113 21.53 -18.38 18.02
CA PHE A 113 20.33 -17.56 18.21
C PHE A 113 20.63 -16.20 18.85
N SER A 114 21.74 -16.10 19.59
CA SER A 114 22.22 -14.83 20.15
C SER A 114 22.87 -13.94 19.10
N VAL A 115 23.42 -14.52 18.02
CA VAL A 115 23.97 -13.81 16.87
C VAL A 115 22.84 -13.38 15.92
N TYR A 116 21.97 -14.31 15.52
CA TYR A 116 20.89 -14.07 14.58
C TYR A 116 19.58 -13.70 15.29
N LYS A 117 19.54 -12.51 15.90
CA LYS A 117 18.38 -12.06 16.67
C LYS A 117 17.21 -11.65 15.77
N VAL A 118 16.18 -12.48 15.76
CA VAL A 118 14.91 -12.17 15.09
C VAL A 118 13.92 -11.58 16.10
N GLU A 119 13.75 -10.26 16.09
CA GLU A 119 12.91 -9.52 17.04
C GLU A 119 11.63 -8.91 16.43
N THR A 120 11.64 -8.59 15.13
CA THR A 120 10.50 -7.94 14.46
C THR A 120 10.10 -8.67 13.19
N ILE A 121 8.80 -8.79 12.92
CA ILE A 121 8.28 -9.44 11.71
C ILE A 121 8.17 -8.48 10.50
N ASP A 122 8.30 -7.18 10.73
CA ASP A 122 8.03 -6.14 9.74
C ASP A 122 9.14 -6.04 8.69
N ASN A 123 10.39 -6.27 9.06
CA ASN A 123 11.50 -6.39 8.11
C ASN A 123 11.62 -7.82 7.57
N VAL A 124 10.60 -8.25 6.81
CA VAL A 124 10.50 -9.63 6.29
C VAL A 124 11.78 -10.06 5.54
N MET A 125 12.39 -9.16 4.76
CA MET A 125 13.58 -9.45 3.94
C MET A 125 14.85 -9.60 4.78
N GLY A 126 15.08 -8.71 5.75
CA GLY A 126 16.19 -8.82 6.69
C GLY A 126 16.10 -10.13 7.48
N VAL A 127 14.93 -10.41 8.06
CA VAL A 127 14.68 -11.65 8.80
C VAL A 127 14.85 -12.90 7.92
N THR A 128 14.49 -12.83 6.63
CA THR A 128 14.72 -13.95 5.69
C THR A 128 16.21 -14.24 5.52
N THR A 129 17.03 -13.20 5.50
CA THR A 129 18.49 -13.31 5.40
C THR A 129 19.09 -13.88 6.68
N ASP A 130 18.67 -13.36 7.83
CA ASP A 130 19.18 -13.81 9.13
C ASP A 130 18.82 -15.27 9.41
N ILE A 131 17.56 -15.66 9.17
CA ILE A 131 17.13 -17.05 9.35
C ILE A 131 17.81 -17.97 8.34
N ARG A 132 18.05 -17.53 7.10
CA ARG A 132 18.80 -18.33 6.12
C ARG A 132 20.23 -18.59 6.59
N ASN A 133 20.92 -17.57 7.11
CA ASN A 133 22.28 -17.73 7.63
C ASN A 133 22.28 -18.63 8.89
N LEU A 134 21.31 -18.45 9.80
CA LEU A 134 21.13 -19.35 10.95
C LEU A 134 20.94 -20.81 10.51
N ILE A 135 20.06 -21.08 9.54
CA ILE A 135 19.82 -22.45 9.04
C ILE A 135 21.10 -23.05 8.45
N GLN A 136 21.91 -22.23 7.77
CA GLN A 136 23.16 -22.65 7.15
C GLN A 136 24.21 -23.00 8.21
N ASP A 137 24.36 -22.18 9.25
CA ASP A 137 25.30 -22.47 10.35
C ASP A 137 24.84 -23.71 11.15
N LEU A 138 23.53 -23.84 11.36
CA LEU A 138 22.95 -25.03 12.00
C LEU A 138 23.05 -26.29 11.13
N ALA A 139 23.38 -26.19 9.83
CA ALA A 139 23.54 -27.34 8.95
C ALA A 139 24.89 -28.07 9.14
N GLU A 140 25.82 -27.51 9.90
CA GLU A 140 27.05 -28.20 10.28
C GLU A 140 26.76 -29.50 11.04
N GLU A 141 27.57 -30.54 10.81
CA GLU A 141 27.34 -31.89 11.34
C GLU A 141 27.26 -31.92 12.88
N SER A 142 28.08 -31.10 13.54
CA SER A 142 28.07 -30.92 14.99
C SER A 142 26.72 -30.37 15.49
N CYS A 143 26.18 -29.36 14.80
CA CYS A 143 24.90 -28.75 15.09
C CYS A 143 23.72 -29.70 14.80
N GLN A 144 23.80 -30.48 13.73
CA GLN A 144 22.77 -31.49 13.40
C GLN A 144 22.70 -32.60 14.46
N THR A 145 23.86 -33.04 14.97
CA THR A 145 23.94 -34.00 16.08
C THR A 145 23.34 -33.41 17.35
N ALA A 146 23.68 -32.16 17.68
CA ALA A 146 23.12 -31.43 18.81
C ALA A 146 21.59 -31.25 18.69
N LEU A 147 21.08 -30.88 17.51
CA LEU A 147 19.65 -30.74 17.24
C LEU A 147 18.90 -32.07 17.43
N THR A 148 19.52 -33.19 17.07
CA THR A 148 18.96 -34.53 17.30
C THR A 148 18.93 -34.86 18.79
N ALA A 149 20.02 -34.60 19.52
CA ALA A 149 20.08 -34.82 20.97
C ALA A 149 19.05 -33.98 21.74
N CYS A 150 18.76 -32.76 21.27
CA CYS A 150 17.75 -31.87 21.84
C CYS A 150 16.31 -32.14 21.35
N ASN A 151 16.08 -33.16 20.50
CA ASN A 151 14.78 -33.42 19.85
C ASN A 151 14.19 -32.22 19.09
N ALA A 152 15.06 -31.37 18.53
CA ALA A 152 14.70 -30.11 17.88
C ALA A 152 14.72 -30.18 16.34
N MET A 153 15.06 -31.35 15.77
CA MET A 153 15.26 -31.55 14.33
C MET A 153 13.99 -31.24 13.50
N GLU A 154 12.81 -31.61 14.00
CA GLU A 154 11.55 -31.32 13.29
C GLU A 154 11.28 -29.81 13.17
N LEU A 155 11.56 -29.05 14.25
CA LEU A 155 11.41 -27.60 14.26
C LEU A 155 12.43 -26.92 13.36
N TYR A 156 13.68 -27.42 13.30
CA TYR A 156 14.69 -26.96 12.35
C TYR A 156 14.23 -27.14 10.90
N ASN A 157 13.76 -28.35 10.55
CA ASN A 157 13.26 -28.65 9.20
C ASN A 157 12.04 -27.78 8.86
N LYS A 158 11.14 -27.57 9.83
CA LYS A 158 9.99 -26.69 9.66
C LYS A 158 10.42 -25.24 9.43
N LEU A 159 11.39 -24.75 10.18
CA LEU A 159 11.92 -23.39 10.04
C LEU A 159 12.52 -23.18 8.64
N LYS A 160 13.29 -24.16 8.16
CA LYS A 160 13.83 -24.18 6.80
C LYS A 160 12.74 -24.09 5.74
N GLN A 161 11.75 -24.98 5.81
CA GLN A 161 10.63 -25.03 4.88
C GLN A 161 9.87 -23.69 4.83
N VAL A 162 9.50 -23.15 6.00
CA VAL A 162 8.72 -21.91 6.05
C VAL A 162 9.56 -20.71 5.59
N ASN A 163 10.86 -20.69 5.86
CA ASN A 163 11.72 -19.62 5.37
C ASN A 163 11.83 -19.59 3.83
N GLU A 164 11.95 -20.76 3.20
CA GLU A 164 11.93 -20.89 1.73
C GLU A 164 10.59 -20.42 1.14
N GLN A 165 9.47 -20.74 1.79
CA GLN A 165 8.14 -20.26 1.38
C GLN A 165 8.01 -18.73 1.49
N VAL A 166 8.51 -18.12 2.56
CA VAL A 166 8.53 -16.65 2.70
C VAL A 166 9.40 -16.02 1.62
N ALA A 167 10.59 -16.56 1.37
CA ALA A 167 11.49 -16.06 0.32
C ALA A 167 10.80 -16.09 -1.05
N LYS A 168 10.14 -17.20 -1.40
CA LYS A 168 9.37 -17.33 -2.65
C LYS A 168 8.24 -16.29 -2.75
N GLN A 169 7.50 -16.05 -1.66
CA GLN A 169 6.46 -15.01 -1.66
C GLN A 169 7.04 -13.60 -1.83
N CYS A 170 8.20 -13.31 -1.24
CA CYS A 170 8.90 -12.05 -1.46
C CYS A 170 9.29 -11.85 -2.94
N GLU A 171 9.74 -12.91 -3.61
CA GLU A 171 10.03 -12.89 -5.05
C GLU A 171 8.76 -12.63 -5.87
N LEU A 172 7.68 -13.36 -5.60
CA LEU A 172 6.38 -13.15 -6.27
C LEU A 172 5.84 -11.73 -6.09
N SER A 173 5.94 -11.17 -4.87
CA SER A 173 5.62 -9.77 -4.57
C SER A 173 6.46 -8.79 -5.38
N ARG A 174 7.77 -9.04 -5.49
CA ARG A 174 8.68 -8.20 -6.27
C ARG A 174 8.35 -8.27 -7.75
N ASP A 175 8.19 -9.46 -8.30
CA ASP A 175 7.93 -9.66 -9.73
C ASP A 175 6.56 -9.11 -10.14
N PHE A 176 5.57 -9.19 -9.23
CA PHE A 176 4.28 -8.53 -9.40
C PHE A 176 4.42 -7.00 -9.53
N SER A 177 5.29 -6.40 -8.71
CA SER A 177 5.47 -4.95 -8.62
C SER A 177 6.39 -4.37 -9.70
N VAL A 178 7.47 -5.07 -10.06
CA VAL A 178 8.60 -4.50 -10.80
C VAL A 178 8.39 -4.51 -12.32
N SER A 179 7.66 -5.49 -12.88
CA SER A 179 7.52 -5.63 -14.34
C SER A 179 6.07 -5.78 -14.78
N TYR A 180 5.37 -6.80 -14.31
CA TYR A 180 4.09 -7.18 -14.90
C TYR A 180 3.01 -6.09 -14.80
N VAL A 181 2.75 -5.56 -13.61
CA VAL A 181 1.69 -4.56 -13.44
C VAL A 181 2.12 -3.19 -13.95
N LYS A 182 3.39 -2.82 -13.78
CA LYS A 182 3.88 -1.50 -14.18
C LYS A 182 3.91 -1.35 -15.70
N GLU A 183 4.44 -2.34 -16.41
CA GLU A 183 4.49 -2.34 -17.89
C GLU A 183 3.09 -2.49 -18.49
N ALA A 184 2.28 -3.43 -17.97
CA ALA A 184 0.91 -3.60 -18.46
C ALA A 184 0.05 -2.35 -18.24
N LEU A 185 0.20 -1.68 -17.09
CA LEU A 185 -0.49 -0.42 -16.84
C LEU A 185 0.02 0.69 -17.78
N GLN A 186 1.32 0.76 -18.04
CA GLN A 186 1.87 1.74 -18.97
C GLN A 186 1.27 1.56 -20.38
N HIS A 187 1.28 0.35 -20.92
CA HIS A 187 0.68 0.08 -22.22
C HIS A 187 -0.83 0.33 -22.25
N ALA A 188 -1.53 0.00 -21.16
CA ALA A 188 -2.95 0.31 -21.05
C ALA A 188 -3.23 1.82 -21.05
N ARG A 189 -2.40 2.62 -20.35
CA ARG A 189 -2.49 4.08 -20.37
C ARG A 189 -2.21 4.65 -21.75
N GLU A 190 -1.21 4.13 -22.46
CA GLU A 190 -0.91 4.53 -23.84
C GLU A 190 -2.11 4.26 -24.77
N ALA A 191 -2.73 3.09 -24.66
CA ALA A 191 -3.91 2.75 -25.44
C ALA A 191 -5.12 3.66 -25.13
N VAL A 192 -5.37 3.97 -23.85
CA VAL A 192 -6.44 4.89 -23.45
C VAL A 192 -6.17 6.31 -23.90
N ASP A 193 -4.92 6.78 -23.79
CA ASP A 193 -4.53 8.12 -24.21
C ASP A 193 -4.75 8.33 -25.71
N VAL A 194 -4.44 7.33 -26.54
CA VAL A 194 -4.72 7.35 -27.99
C VAL A 194 -6.22 7.38 -28.23
N ALA A 195 -6.98 6.47 -27.63
CA ALA A 195 -8.44 6.40 -27.82
C ALA A 195 -9.15 7.68 -27.33
N TYR A 196 -8.68 8.30 -26.25
CA TYR A 196 -9.16 9.58 -25.76
C TYR A 196 -8.88 10.72 -26.73
N GLN A 197 -7.67 10.77 -27.32
CA GLN A 197 -7.33 11.80 -28.31
C GLN A 197 -8.20 11.70 -29.56
N ASP A 198 -8.45 10.48 -30.05
CA ASP A 198 -9.34 10.23 -31.18
C ASP A 198 -10.79 10.65 -30.86
N LEU A 199 -11.26 10.33 -29.66
CA LEU A 199 -12.58 10.73 -29.17
C LEU A 199 -12.71 12.26 -29.11
N VAL A 200 -11.72 12.94 -28.53
CA VAL A 200 -11.66 14.41 -28.45
C VAL A 200 -11.72 15.03 -29.84
N LEU A 201 -10.96 14.49 -30.80
CA LEU A 201 -10.96 14.99 -32.18
C LEU A 201 -12.32 14.83 -32.84
N VAL A 202 -12.99 13.68 -32.66
CA VAL A 202 -14.33 13.44 -33.20
C VAL A 202 -15.35 14.38 -32.55
N ILE A 203 -15.31 14.56 -31.23
CA ILE A 203 -16.20 15.48 -30.51
C ILE A 203 -16.04 16.92 -31.00
N GLN A 204 -14.81 17.40 -31.15
CA GLN A 204 -14.54 18.75 -31.68
C GLN A 204 -15.05 18.90 -33.12
N SER A 205 -14.82 17.89 -33.95
CA SER A 205 -15.26 17.91 -35.35
C SER A 205 -16.79 17.94 -35.43
N LEU A 206 -17.47 17.14 -34.62
CA LEU A 206 -18.94 17.11 -34.57
C LEU A 206 -19.52 18.37 -33.92
N ALA A 207 -18.84 19.01 -32.97
CA ALA A 207 -19.25 20.30 -32.43
C ALA A 207 -19.28 21.36 -33.53
N VAL A 208 -18.26 21.41 -34.40
CA VAL A 208 -18.21 22.37 -35.51
C VAL A 208 -19.26 22.08 -36.59
N VAL A 209 -19.52 20.80 -36.90
CA VAL A 209 -20.40 20.41 -38.01
C VAL A 209 -21.87 20.33 -37.61
N MET A 210 -22.16 19.79 -36.42
CA MET A 210 -23.51 19.44 -35.95
C MET A 210 -23.98 20.31 -34.78
N GLY A 211 -23.08 21.02 -34.08
CA GLY A 211 -23.41 21.80 -32.89
C GLY A 211 -23.70 20.93 -31.67
N GLU A 212 -24.81 21.20 -30.97
CA GLU A 212 -25.25 20.42 -29.80
C GLU A 212 -25.60 18.97 -30.17
N PRO A 213 -25.35 17.98 -29.29
CA PRO A 213 -24.82 18.08 -27.93
C PRO A 213 -23.28 18.12 -27.85
N TYR A 214 -22.57 18.18 -28.98
CA TYR A 214 -21.12 18.03 -29.03
C TYR A 214 -20.37 19.29 -28.57
N GLU A 215 -20.99 20.47 -28.70
CA GLU A 215 -20.47 21.72 -28.10
C GLU A 215 -20.42 21.64 -26.58
N ALA A 216 -21.51 21.24 -25.93
CA ALA A 216 -21.54 21.00 -24.49
C ALA A 216 -20.52 19.93 -24.06
N ALA A 217 -20.39 18.86 -24.84
CA ALA A 217 -19.41 17.82 -24.57
C ALA A 217 -17.97 18.32 -24.67
N SER A 218 -17.67 19.12 -25.70
CA SER A 218 -16.35 19.74 -25.86
C SER A 218 -16.03 20.68 -24.69
N ALA A 219 -16.98 21.53 -24.29
CA ALA A 219 -16.83 22.42 -23.15
C ALA A 219 -16.58 21.65 -21.84
N LYS A 220 -17.33 20.56 -21.61
CA LYS A 220 -17.17 19.72 -20.41
C LYS A 220 -15.80 19.04 -20.36
N LEU A 221 -15.36 18.42 -21.45
CA LEU A 221 -14.05 17.78 -21.52
C LEU A 221 -12.92 18.80 -21.35
N ASN A 222 -13.07 20.01 -21.91
CA ASN A 222 -12.12 21.09 -21.70
C ASN A 222 -12.07 21.53 -20.23
N ALA A 223 -13.22 21.63 -19.54
CA ALA A 223 -13.26 21.96 -18.12
C ALA A 223 -12.52 20.92 -17.25
N ILE A 224 -12.69 19.63 -17.55
CA ILE A 224 -11.93 18.55 -16.91
C ILE A 224 -10.43 18.76 -17.15
N VAL A 225 -10.00 18.97 -18.40
CA VAL A 225 -8.58 19.18 -18.72
C VAL A 225 -7.99 20.39 -17.97
N VAL A 226 -8.71 21.51 -17.94
CA VAL A 226 -8.27 22.72 -17.23
C VAL A 226 -8.10 22.45 -15.74
N TYR A 227 -9.07 21.74 -15.12
CA TYR A 227 -8.98 21.36 -13.72
C TYR A 227 -7.72 20.52 -13.44
N TYR A 228 -7.47 19.46 -14.21
CA TYR A 228 -6.30 18.59 -14.00
C TYR A 228 -4.96 19.30 -14.26
N LYS A 229 -4.91 20.25 -15.22
CA LYS A 229 -3.75 21.14 -15.40
C LYS A 229 -3.48 21.98 -14.15
N ASP A 230 -4.52 22.56 -13.57
CA ASP A 230 -4.39 23.38 -12.37
C ASP A 230 -3.97 22.57 -11.14
N VAL A 231 -4.46 21.34 -11.00
CA VAL A 231 -3.99 20.43 -9.95
C VAL A 231 -2.51 20.11 -10.15
N MET A 232 -2.07 19.81 -11.38
CA MET A 232 -0.65 19.54 -11.67
C MET A 232 0.26 20.73 -11.37
N ARG A 233 -0.16 21.94 -11.77
CA ARG A 233 0.57 23.19 -11.47
C ARG A 233 0.69 23.40 -9.97
N ARG A 234 -0.40 23.25 -9.20
CA ARG A 234 -0.39 23.37 -7.73
C ARG A 234 0.57 22.37 -7.08
N ARG A 235 0.58 21.12 -7.56
CA ARG A 235 1.48 20.07 -7.10
C ARG A 235 2.95 20.41 -7.37
N GLU A 236 3.26 20.93 -8.55
CA GLU A 236 4.63 21.33 -8.90
C GLU A 236 5.12 22.48 -8.02
N VAL A 237 4.28 23.49 -7.78
CA VAL A 237 4.60 24.60 -6.88
C VAL A 237 4.85 24.09 -5.45
N ALA A 238 3.98 23.22 -4.93
CA ALA A 238 4.15 22.65 -3.59
C ALA A 238 5.47 21.87 -3.45
N ARG A 239 5.85 21.08 -4.48
CA ARG A 239 7.13 20.35 -4.50
C ARG A 239 8.34 21.29 -4.52
N LYS A 240 8.29 22.36 -5.32
CA LYS A 240 9.36 23.37 -5.36
C LYS A 240 9.52 24.08 -4.01
N THR A 241 8.41 24.43 -3.36
CA THR A 241 8.44 25.06 -2.03
C THR A 241 8.97 24.11 -0.95
N ALA A 242 8.59 22.84 -0.98
CA ALA A 242 9.12 21.83 -0.05
C ALA A 242 10.64 21.66 -0.22
N LYS A 243 11.12 21.54 -1.47
CA LYS A 243 12.54 21.41 -1.77
C LYS A 243 13.36 22.63 -1.30
N LYS A 244 12.83 23.85 -1.48
CA LYS A 244 13.47 25.07 -0.96
C LYS A 244 13.59 25.05 0.57
N LYS A 245 12.56 24.61 1.28
CA LYS A 245 12.60 24.48 2.75
C LYS A 245 13.62 23.44 3.21
N GLU A 246 13.76 22.32 2.50
CA GLU A 246 14.79 21.29 2.78
C GLU A 246 16.21 21.83 2.54
N GLU A 247 16.42 22.59 1.45
CA GLU A 247 17.72 23.22 1.14
C GLU A 247 18.07 24.33 2.16
N GLU A 248 17.09 25.11 2.62
CA GLU A 248 17.27 26.12 3.68
C GLU A 248 17.58 25.48 5.05
N GLN A 249 16.99 24.31 5.36
CA GLN A 249 17.29 23.56 6.58
C GLN A 249 18.66 22.84 6.52
N ALA A 250 19.05 22.34 5.35
CA ALA A 250 20.36 21.71 5.14
C ALA A 250 21.53 22.72 5.12
N GLY A 251 21.28 23.98 4.74
CA GLY A 251 22.24 25.08 4.79
C GLY A 251 22.44 25.72 6.16
N GLY A 252 21.66 25.30 7.17
CA GLY A 252 21.65 25.90 8.52
C GLY A 252 22.68 25.38 9.52
N TYR A 253 23.42 24.29 9.21
CA TYR A 253 24.49 23.79 10.08
C TYR A 253 25.78 24.61 9.92
N LYS A 254 25.74 25.88 10.37
CA LYS A 254 26.97 26.53 10.86
C LYS A 254 27.32 25.92 12.21
N LYS A 255 28.51 25.32 12.30
CA LYS A 255 29.11 24.80 13.53
C LYS A 255 28.95 25.80 14.70
N PRO A 256 28.61 25.36 15.92
CA PRO A 256 28.71 26.21 17.10
C PRO A 256 30.20 26.38 17.42
N GLY A 257 30.77 27.51 17.02
CA GLY A 257 32.05 28.00 17.51
C GLY A 257 31.82 28.78 18.79
N THR A 258 32.24 28.21 19.91
CA THR A 258 32.46 28.85 21.20
C THR A 258 33.36 30.07 21.06
N ASP A 259 33.02 31.18 21.73
CA ASP A 259 33.91 31.93 22.66
C ASP A 259 33.34 33.33 23.01
N GLY A 260 33.24 33.64 24.31
CA GLY A 260 33.63 34.97 24.83
C GLY A 260 32.58 36.01 25.25
N LYS A 261 32.08 35.90 26.50
CA LYS A 261 31.79 36.96 27.52
C LYS A 261 30.74 38.09 27.28
N PRO A 262 30.04 38.55 28.35
CA PRO A 262 28.94 39.51 28.28
C PRO A 262 29.39 40.95 28.52
N SER A 263 28.68 41.92 27.93
CA SER A 263 28.78 43.34 28.33
C SER A 263 27.38 43.92 28.57
N GLN A 264 27.24 44.49 29.77
CA GLN A 264 26.18 45.38 30.21
C GLN A 264 26.07 46.66 29.37
N GLY A 265 24.90 47.30 29.46
CA GLY A 265 24.74 48.75 29.47
C GLY A 265 23.75 49.23 28.40
N GLN A 266 22.48 49.51 28.69
CA GLN A 266 21.89 50.66 29.40
C GLN A 266 21.25 51.69 28.43
N THR A 267 19.95 51.92 28.67
CA THR A 267 19.22 53.22 28.67
C THR A 267 18.64 53.83 27.39
N GLY A 268 17.33 54.14 27.49
CA GLY A 268 16.65 55.29 26.86
C GLY A 268 15.60 54.88 25.81
N GLY A 269 14.28 55.03 25.95
CA GLY A 269 13.47 55.81 26.89
C GLY A 269 12.72 56.95 26.19
N ASN A 270 11.44 56.74 25.82
CA ASN A 270 10.26 57.62 25.96
C ASN A 270 9.07 56.96 25.22
N ALA A 271 7.96 56.54 25.85
CA ALA A 271 6.88 57.32 26.51
C ALA A 271 6.33 58.41 25.57
N SER A 272 5.04 58.53 25.28
CA SER A 272 3.82 58.53 26.11
C SER A 272 2.63 58.45 25.12
N GLN A 273 1.37 58.10 25.39
CA GLN A 273 0.51 58.15 26.57
C GLN A 273 -0.75 57.34 26.17
N GLY A 274 -1.26 56.42 26.99
CA GLY A 274 -2.34 56.68 27.97
C GLY A 274 -3.71 56.62 27.27
N THR A 275 -4.73 55.90 27.70
CA THR A 275 -5.26 55.51 29.02
C THR A 275 -6.35 54.45 28.74
N GLY A 276 -6.84 53.57 29.60
CA GLY A 276 -6.76 53.27 31.03
C GLY A 276 -7.84 52.17 31.25
N SER A 277 -7.53 51.08 31.96
CA SER A 277 -8.00 50.79 33.35
C SER A 277 -9.50 50.43 33.41
N GLN A 278 -10.00 49.38 34.05
CA GLN A 278 -9.63 48.58 35.24
C GLN A 278 -10.24 47.16 35.03
N GLY A 279 -9.84 46.05 35.65
CA GLY A 279 -9.04 45.81 36.84
C GLY A 279 -9.78 44.83 37.77
N SER A 280 -8.99 44.01 38.50
CA SER A 280 -9.33 43.07 39.60
C SER A 280 -9.76 41.66 39.15
N GLY A 281 -9.01 40.58 39.40
CA GLY A 281 -8.37 40.12 40.65
C GLY A 281 -9.23 38.93 41.15
N THR A 282 -8.78 37.72 41.51
CA THR A 282 -7.60 37.28 42.30
C THR A 282 -7.51 35.73 42.28
N ASP A 283 -6.28 35.22 42.30
CA ASP A 283 -5.71 34.10 43.10
C ASP A 283 -6.28 32.65 43.18
N GLN A 284 -5.28 31.74 43.20
CA GLN A 284 -5.15 30.39 43.81
C GLN A 284 -5.35 29.10 42.96
N GLU A 285 -4.23 28.37 42.83
CA GLU A 285 -4.04 26.92 42.56
C GLU A 285 -4.59 26.01 43.69
N PRO A 286 -4.46 24.66 43.67
CA PRO A 286 -4.74 23.66 42.63
C PRO A 286 -5.52 22.41 43.18
N GLY A 287 -6.09 21.58 42.30
CA GLY A 287 -6.12 20.11 42.53
C GLY A 287 -7.47 19.36 42.63
N LYS A 288 -7.41 18.15 42.04
CA LYS A 288 -8.17 16.90 42.28
C LYS A 288 -9.63 16.74 41.79
N ASN A 289 -9.75 15.69 40.95
CA ASN A 289 -10.93 14.88 40.56
C ASN A 289 -11.86 14.54 41.77
N PRO A 290 -13.16 14.23 41.56
CA PRO A 290 -13.52 12.89 41.05
C PRO A 290 -14.80 12.78 40.19
N SER A 291 -14.89 11.60 39.60
CA SER A 291 -16.03 10.96 38.92
C SER A 291 -17.26 10.73 39.82
N THR A 292 -18.46 10.97 39.27
CA THR A 292 -19.71 10.17 39.37
C THR A 292 -20.59 10.62 38.19
N GLY A 293 -21.21 9.79 37.36
CA GLY A 293 -21.67 8.42 37.55
C GLY A 293 -23.10 8.44 38.06
N GLU A 294 -24.08 8.50 37.15
CA GLU A 294 -25.42 7.98 37.40
C GLU A 294 -25.79 7.03 36.27
N GLY A 295 -25.80 5.75 36.62
CA GLY A 295 -26.58 4.73 35.94
C GLY A 295 -27.84 4.44 36.73
N THR A 296 -28.80 3.81 36.08
CA THR A 296 -29.79 2.89 36.66
C THR A 296 -30.25 2.03 35.48
N GLY A 297 -30.44 0.71 35.58
CA GLY A 297 -30.27 -0.27 36.64
C GLY A 297 -30.39 -1.63 35.95
N GLU A 298 -29.52 -2.57 36.33
CA GLU A 298 -29.90 -3.83 37.00
C GLU A 298 -30.64 -4.81 36.06
N GLY A 299 -30.02 -5.91 35.63
CA GLY A 299 -29.51 -7.02 36.45
C GLY A 299 -30.48 -8.21 36.22
N SER A 300 -30.11 -9.47 36.08
CA SER A 300 -28.85 -10.20 36.18
C SER A 300 -29.01 -11.51 35.39
N ALA A 301 -27.87 -11.98 34.85
CA ALA A 301 -27.38 -13.35 34.80
C ALA A 301 -28.36 -14.54 34.65
N ASP A 302 -28.22 -15.34 33.59
CA ASP A 302 -27.55 -16.66 33.68
C ASP A 302 -27.31 -17.27 32.28
N GLN A 303 -26.16 -17.91 32.09
CA GLN A 303 -25.90 -18.89 31.02
C GLN A 303 -26.30 -20.28 31.58
N PRO A 304 -26.77 -21.27 30.77
CA PRO A 304 -25.84 -22.08 29.97
C PRO A 304 -26.41 -22.77 28.70
N LYS A 305 -25.51 -23.22 27.81
CA LYS A 305 -25.80 -24.26 26.79
C LYS A 305 -25.83 -25.65 27.45
N PRO A 306 -26.64 -26.59 26.91
CA PRO A 306 -26.04 -27.79 26.30
C PRO A 306 -26.75 -28.31 25.01
N ASN A 307 -25.99 -29.04 24.19
CA ASN A 307 -26.39 -29.86 22.99
C ASN A 307 -27.11 -31.16 23.44
N PRO A 308 -27.50 -32.21 22.62
CA PRO A 308 -27.42 -32.47 21.15
C PRO A 308 -28.63 -33.25 20.49
N ASP A 309 -28.50 -33.56 19.18
CA ASP A 309 -28.88 -34.79 18.43
C ASP A 309 -30.27 -35.03 17.74
N LYS A 310 -30.18 -35.78 16.61
CA LYS A 310 -31.16 -36.42 15.68
C LYS A 310 -31.66 -35.60 14.48
N GLY A 311 -31.62 -36.05 13.22
CA GLY A 311 -31.23 -37.31 12.57
C GLY A 311 -31.96 -37.46 11.22
N GLU A 312 -31.24 -37.92 10.18
CA GLU A 312 -31.68 -38.64 8.94
C GLU A 312 -32.57 -37.88 7.90
N GLU A 313 -32.49 -38.05 6.56
CA GLU A 313 -31.85 -39.04 5.68
C GLU A 313 -31.85 -38.57 4.20
N GLY A 314 -30.85 -39.04 3.42
CA GLY A 314 -30.91 -39.30 1.96
C GLY A 314 -30.65 -38.13 0.99
N SER A 315 -29.98 -38.25 -0.17
CA SER A 315 -29.29 -39.34 -0.87
C SER A 315 -28.66 -38.75 -2.15
N SER A 316 -27.54 -39.33 -2.61
CA SER A 316 -26.94 -39.25 -3.97
C SER A 316 -26.24 -37.93 -4.36
N GLY A 317 -25.08 -37.91 -5.02
CA GLY A 317 -24.27 -38.96 -5.61
C GLY A 317 -22.92 -38.38 -6.06
N ILE A 318 -21.90 -39.23 -6.00
CA ILE A 318 -20.53 -39.00 -6.48
C ILE A 318 -20.55 -39.06 -8.01
N ILE A 319 -20.10 -38.01 -8.71
CA ILE A 319 -19.63 -38.12 -10.11
C ILE A 319 -18.47 -37.15 -10.34
N THR A 320 -17.26 -37.72 -10.43
CA THR A 320 -16.14 -37.19 -11.24
C THR A 320 -16.24 -37.83 -12.63
N PRO A 321 -15.88 -37.10 -13.71
CA PRO A 321 -14.97 -37.71 -14.69
C PRO A 321 -13.91 -36.70 -15.18
N VAL A 322 -12.63 -37.02 -15.03
CA VAL A 322 -11.74 -37.64 -16.04
C VAL A 322 -11.23 -36.64 -17.11
N MET A 323 -9.92 -36.41 -17.04
CA MET A 323 -9.08 -35.75 -18.04
C MET A 323 -9.00 -36.57 -19.34
N PRO A 324 -8.82 -35.96 -20.52
CA PRO A 324 -8.29 -36.66 -21.67
C PRO A 324 -6.74 -36.59 -21.68
N ALA A 325 -6.13 -37.76 -21.78
CA ALA A 325 -4.73 -37.95 -22.08
C ALA A 325 -4.49 -37.89 -23.60
N ASN A 326 -3.42 -37.19 -23.97
CA ASN A 326 -2.45 -37.50 -25.03
C ASN A 326 -2.94 -38.36 -26.23
N GLU A 327 -3.14 -37.72 -27.38
CA GLU A 327 -3.01 -38.39 -28.68
C GLU A 327 -1.64 -38.04 -29.29
N GLN A 328 -0.72 -38.99 -29.19
CA GLN A 328 0.35 -39.15 -30.16
C GLN A 328 -0.25 -39.74 -31.43
N LYS A 329 -0.14 -39.04 -32.56
CA LYS A 329 -0.11 -39.66 -33.89
C LYS A 329 1.14 -39.20 -34.62
N ALA A 330 2.06 -40.14 -34.79
CA ALA A 330 2.95 -40.18 -35.94
C ALA A 330 2.10 -40.49 -37.18
N ASN A 331 2.28 -39.75 -38.30
CA ASN A 331 2.96 -40.23 -39.51
C ASN A 331 2.74 -39.26 -40.70
N LYS A 332 3.84 -39.05 -41.45
CA LYS A 332 4.03 -38.29 -42.71
C LYS A 332 4.20 -36.78 -42.64
#